data_AF-A0A8T4DWA1-F1
#
_entry.id   AF-A0A8T4DWA1-F1
#
_cell.length_a   1.000
_cell.length_b   1.000
_cell.length_c   1.000
_cell.angle_alpha   90.00
_cell.angle_beta   90.00
_cell.angle_gamma   90.00
#
_symmetry.space_group_name_H-M   'P 1'
#
loop_
_entity.id
_entity.type
_entity.pdbx_description
1 polymer ?
#
loop_
_entity_poly.entity_id
_entity_poly.type
_entity_poly.pdbx_seq_one_letter_code
_entity_poly.pdbx_strand_id
1 'polypeptide(L)'
;KTAVKEIKIRAVEATSGVPSETRQVFPDGTNDFERILPGPNRMYPDTDTPPTPISQKTLEDIKRKMPEPLWECEKRLQSLGLPPSLVSSLCISENLKVFNTVVSTLNVKPTLVAVTLEETFKSLKRKGKNPTSLSGEVLHQVFTLLSENKISKEGLPSILAFLIDNPNKTVQDALIELQIEPLSLKEVSRIVDEVLVKCSNPTIADCTFQRVMGEVMKIARNRIDGRIVSDVVKTKLMSH
;
A
#
# COMPACT_ATOMS: atom_id res chain seq x y z
N LYS A 1 -50.45 -37.02 -8.79
CA LYS A 1 -49.93 -37.89 -9.89
C LYS A 1 -48.66 -37.34 -10.54
N THR A 2 -48.46 -36.01 -10.63
CA THR A 2 -47.28 -35.40 -11.29
C THR A 2 -45.99 -35.51 -10.48
N ALA A 3 -46.00 -35.19 -9.18
CA ALA A 3 -44.80 -35.28 -8.31
C ALA A 3 -44.16 -36.68 -8.28
N VAL A 4 -44.99 -37.74 -8.22
CA VAL A 4 -44.51 -39.14 -8.25
C VAL A 4 -43.83 -39.49 -9.58
N LYS A 5 -44.23 -38.86 -10.70
CA LYS A 5 -43.59 -39.06 -12.00
C LYS A 5 -42.21 -38.40 -12.05
N GLU A 6 -42.06 -37.19 -11.50
CA GLU A 6 -40.76 -36.50 -11.40
C GLU A 6 -39.77 -37.28 -10.52
N ILE A 7 -40.23 -37.76 -9.35
CA ILE A 7 -39.41 -38.62 -8.48
C ILE A 7 -38.97 -39.89 -9.21
N LYS A 8 -39.86 -40.50 -10.00
CA LYS A 8 -39.52 -41.67 -10.81
C LYS A 8 -38.45 -41.34 -11.86
N ILE A 9 -38.56 -40.21 -12.57
CA ILE A 9 -37.57 -39.78 -13.55
C ILE A 9 -36.21 -39.61 -12.87
N ARG A 10 -36.17 -38.92 -11.73
CA ARG A 10 -34.94 -38.74 -10.94
C ARG A 10 -34.34 -40.05 -10.44
N ALA A 11 -35.17 -40.97 -9.98
CA ALA A 11 -34.71 -42.29 -9.54
C ALA A 11 -34.06 -43.09 -10.69
N VAL A 12 -34.57 -42.95 -11.92
CA VAL A 12 -33.96 -43.58 -13.11
C VAL A 12 -32.69 -42.84 -13.55
N GLU A 13 -32.66 -41.50 -13.53
CA GLU A 13 -31.45 -40.74 -13.84
C GLU A 13 -30.30 -41.09 -12.90
N ALA A 14 -30.61 -41.25 -11.61
CA ALA A 14 -29.64 -41.62 -10.58
C ALA A 14 -28.99 -43.00 -10.82
N THR A 15 -29.64 -43.93 -11.54
CA THR A 15 -29.01 -45.21 -11.92
C THR A 15 -28.09 -45.10 -13.13
N SER A 16 -28.24 -44.04 -13.93
CA SER A 16 -27.41 -43.78 -15.11
C SER A 16 -26.16 -42.97 -14.76
N GLY A 17 -26.28 -42.00 -13.83
CA GLY A 17 -25.16 -41.17 -13.38
C GLY A 17 -25.59 -39.80 -12.85
N VAL A 18 -24.68 -38.83 -12.90
CA VAL A 18 -24.97 -37.44 -12.49
C VAL A 18 -25.78 -36.74 -13.59
N PRO A 19 -27.00 -36.25 -13.32
CA PRO A 19 -27.82 -35.59 -14.33
C PRO A 19 -27.27 -34.21 -14.71
N SER A 20 -27.53 -33.80 -15.96
CA SER A 20 -27.14 -32.49 -16.50
C SER A 20 -28.17 -31.43 -16.11
N GLU A 21 -27.86 -30.61 -15.10
CA GLU A 21 -28.80 -29.67 -14.51
C GLU A 21 -28.11 -28.42 -13.96
N THR A 22 -28.91 -27.37 -13.74
CA THR A 22 -28.48 -26.19 -12.99
C THR A 22 -28.82 -26.39 -11.51
N ARG A 23 -27.85 -26.10 -10.64
CA ARG A 23 -27.96 -26.24 -9.19
C ARG A 23 -27.68 -24.90 -8.52
N GLN A 24 -28.48 -24.54 -7.54
CA GLN A 24 -28.30 -23.34 -6.72
C GLN A 24 -27.34 -23.65 -5.57
N VAL A 25 -26.37 -22.77 -5.32
CA VAL A 25 -25.40 -22.90 -4.21
C VAL A 25 -25.96 -22.24 -2.93
N PHE A 26 -25.74 -22.89 -1.79
CA PHE A 26 -26.10 -22.39 -0.46
C PHE A 26 -24.87 -21.97 0.37
N PRO A 27 -25.03 -21.09 1.38
CA PRO A 27 -23.92 -20.61 2.21
C PRO A 27 -23.18 -21.69 3.00
N ASP A 28 -23.82 -22.83 3.25
CA ASP A 28 -23.22 -23.98 3.93
C ASP A 28 -22.34 -24.85 3.00
N GLY A 29 -22.20 -24.44 1.74
CA GLY A 29 -21.42 -25.15 0.72
C GLY A 29 -22.19 -26.29 0.04
N THR A 30 -23.44 -26.52 0.41
CA THR A 30 -24.31 -27.46 -0.30
C THR A 30 -24.90 -26.80 -1.55
N ASN A 31 -25.50 -27.62 -2.40
CA ASN A 31 -26.25 -27.14 -3.55
C ASN A 31 -27.49 -28.01 -3.76
N ASP A 32 -28.54 -27.44 -4.33
CA ASP A 32 -29.77 -28.16 -4.66
C ASP A 32 -30.22 -27.86 -6.09
N PHE A 33 -31.05 -28.74 -6.62
CA PHE A 33 -31.59 -28.62 -7.96
C PHE A 33 -32.40 -27.33 -8.13
N GLU A 34 -32.09 -26.57 -9.17
CA GLU A 34 -32.83 -25.37 -9.55
C GLU A 34 -33.68 -25.63 -10.80
N ARG A 35 -33.07 -26.11 -11.89
CA ARG A 35 -33.75 -26.39 -13.16
C ARG A 35 -32.95 -27.33 -14.06
N ILE A 36 -33.65 -27.99 -14.98
CA ILE A 36 -33.03 -28.81 -16.03
C ILE A 36 -32.31 -27.89 -17.03
N LEU A 37 -31.16 -28.32 -17.53
CA LEU A 37 -30.44 -27.56 -18.55
C LEU A 37 -31.24 -27.52 -19.87
N PRO A 38 -31.44 -26.32 -20.46
CA PRO A 38 -32.08 -26.23 -21.76
C PRO A 38 -31.20 -26.87 -22.85
N GLY A 39 -31.83 -27.36 -23.91
CA GLY A 39 -31.12 -28.02 -25.02
C GLY A 39 -30.13 -27.10 -25.75
N PRO A 40 -29.08 -27.66 -26.38
CA PRO A 40 -27.85 -26.93 -26.72
C PRO A 40 -27.90 -25.98 -27.93
N ASN A 41 -28.95 -25.94 -28.75
CA ASN A 41 -28.83 -25.34 -30.09
C ASN A 41 -29.91 -24.30 -30.43
N ARG A 42 -29.61 -23.03 -30.15
CA ARG A 42 -30.38 -21.87 -30.67
C ARG A 42 -29.51 -20.69 -31.11
N MET A 43 -28.24 -20.91 -31.42
CA MET A 43 -27.39 -19.83 -31.96
C MET A 43 -27.46 -19.82 -33.48
N TYR A 44 -27.84 -18.67 -34.03
CA TYR A 44 -27.67 -18.30 -35.44
C TYR A 44 -26.94 -16.96 -35.48
N PRO A 45 -26.19 -16.64 -36.56
CA PRO A 45 -25.60 -15.33 -36.72
C PRO A 45 -26.69 -14.25 -36.65
N ASP A 46 -26.46 -13.23 -35.83
CA ASP A 46 -27.34 -12.06 -35.79
C ASP A 46 -27.42 -11.43 -37.18
N THR A 47 -28.62 -11.38 -37.75
CA THR A 47 -28.87 -10.84 -39.09
C THR A 47 -29.11 -9.34 -39.10
N ASP A 48 -29.41 -8.76 -37.93
CA ASP A 48 -29.73 -7.34 -37.80
C ASP A 48 -28.46 -6.49 -37.84
N THR A 49 -27.32 -7.08 -37.45
CA THR A 49 -26.03 -6.39 -37.37
C THR A 49 -25.05 -6.93 -38.42
N PRO A 50 -24.42 -6.08 -39.25
CA PRO A 50 -23.36 -6.54 -40.14
C PRO A 50 -22.13 -7.02 -39.35
N PRO A 51 -21.33 -7.96 -39.89
CA PRO A 51 -20.06 -8.36 -39.28
C PRO A 51 -19.16 -7.15 -39.03
N THR A 52 -18.54 -7.08 -37.85
CA THR A 52 -17.61 -5.99 -37.50
C THR A 52 -16.17 -6.40 -37.83
N PRO A 53 -15.55 -5.86 -38.91
CA PRO A 53 -14.17 -6.18 -39.24
C PRO A 53 -13.20 -5.49 -38.27
N ILE A 54 -12.25 -6.23 -37.71
CA ILE A 54 -11.18 -5.68 -36.87
C ILE A 54 -9.94 -5.50 -37.76
N SER A 55 -9.58 -4.25 -38.04
CA SER A 55 -8.40 -3.96 -38.86
C SER A 55 -7.10 -4.23 -38.09
N GLN A 56 -6.04 -4.59 -38.82
CA GLN A 56 -4.71 -4.78 -38.24
C GLN A 56 -4.20 -3.50 -37.54
N LYS A 57 -4.48 -2.33 -38.12
CA LYS A 57 -4.15 -1.03 -37.53
C LYS A 57 -4.85 -0.84 -36.17
N THR A 58 -6.14 -1.14 -36.09
CA THR A 58 -6.91 -1.08 -34.83
C THR A 58 -6.34 -2.02 -33.78
N LEU A 59 -5.98 -3.24 -34.17
CA LEU A 59 -5.36 -4.22 -33.27
C LEU A 59 -4.01 -3.73 -32.72
N GLU A 60 -3.17 -3.18 -33.59
CA GLU A 60 -1.88 -2.62 -33.18
C GLU A 60 -2.02 -1.41 -32.27
N ASP A 61 -2.97 -0.51 -32.55
CA ASP A 61 -3.26 0.66 -31.71
C ASP A 61 -3.72 0.25 -30.31
N ILE A 62 -4.56 -0.79 -30.20
CA ILE A 62 -4.98 -1.36 -28.90
C ILE A 62 -3.78 -1.98 -28.19
N LYS A 63 -2.98 -2.78 -28.90
CA LYS A 63 -1.81 -3.44 -28.31
C LYS A 63 -0.79 -2.44 -27.74
N ARG A 64 -0.60 -1.29 -28.40
CA ARG A 64 0.29 -0.21 -27.91
C ARG A 64 -0.25 0.51 -26.68
N LYS A 65 -1.57 0.59 -26.52
CA LYS A 65 -2.23 1.28 -25.39
C LYS A 65 -2.49 0.36 -24.20
N MET A 66 -2.30 -0.95 -24.37
CA MET A 66 -2.53 -1.93 -23.33
C MET A 66 -1.55 -1.68 -22.16
N PRO A 67 -2.04 -1.66 -20.91
CA PRO A 67 -1.16 -1.54 -19.76
C PRO A 67 -0.24 -2.76 -19.63
N GLU A 68 0.85 -2.59 -18.89
CA GLU A 68 1.75 -3.67 -18.50
C GLU A 68 0.97 -4.81 -17.82
N PRO A 69 1.12 -6.07 -18.26
CA PRO A 69 0.51 -7.20 -17.58
C PRO A 69 1.01 -7.36 -16.15
N LEU A 70 0.18 -7.91 -15.26
CA LEU A 70 0.52 -8.06 -13.84
C LEU A 70 1.83 -8.85 -13.63
N TRP A 71 2.05 -9.94 -14.36
CA TRP A 71 3.28 -10.74 -14.23
C TRP A 71 4.55 -10.02 -14.70
N GLU A 72 4.44 -9.03 -15.58
CA GLU A 72 5.56 -8.17 -15.98
C GLU A 72 5.81 -7.08 -14.94
N CYS A 73 4.73 -6.47 -14.43
CA CYS A 73 4.79 -5.54 -13.29
C CYS A 73 5.47 -6.19 -12.09
N GLU A 74 5.09 -7.42 -11.73
CA GLU A 74 5.65 -8.12 -10.58
C GLU A 74 7.16 -8.34 -10.75
N LYS A 75 7.60 -8.82 -11.92
CA LYS A 75 9.03 -9.01 -12.24
C LYS A 75 9.80 -7.69 -12.15
N ARG A 76 9.24 -6.61 -12.68
CA ARG A 76 9.84 -5.26 -12.65
C ARG A 76 9.95 -4.73 -11.22
N LEU A 77 8.94 -4.89 -10.39
CA LEU A 77 9.00 -4.43 -9.00
C LEU A 77 9.93 -5.30 -8.14
N GLN A 78 10.00 -6.60 -8.41
CA GLN A 78 10.96 -7.49 -7.76
C GLN A 78 12.41 -7.14 -8.10
N SER A 79 12.70 -6.75 -9.36
CA SER A 79 14.05 -6.32 -9.76
C SER A 79 14.48 -5.02 -9.09
N LEU A 80 13.53 -4.19 -8.63
CA LEU A 80 13.77 -3.02 -7.78
C LEU A 80 14.03 -3.36 -6.30
N GLY A 81 14.02 -4.65 -5.94
CA GLY A 81 14.29 -5.13 -4.58
C GLY A 81 13.11 -5.03 -3.61
N LEU A 82 11.87 -4.94 -4.11
CA LEU A 82 10.68 -4.98 -3.27
C LEU A 82 10.37 -6.43 -2.82
N PRO A 83 9.92 -6.63 -1.56
CA PRO A 83 9.51 -7.95 -1.10
C PRO A 83 8.21 -8.41 -1.79
N PRO A 84 7.99 -9.73 -1.96
CA PRO A 84 6.85 -10.26 -2.70
C PRO A 84 5.48 -9.76 -2.23
N SER A 85 5.33 -9.53 -0.91
CA SER A 85 4.09 -9.00 -0.32
C SER A 85 3.77 -7.57 -0.75
N LEU A 86 4.77 -6.71 -0.88
CA LEU A 86 4.60 -5.34 -1.35
C LEU A 86 4.39 -5.30 -2.87
N VAL A 87 5.07 -6.18 -3.61
CA VAL A 87 4.94 -6.27 -5.06
C VAL A 87 3.51 -6.59 -5.47
N SER A 88 2.91 -7.63 -4.89
CA SER A 88 1.55 -8.05 -5.23
C SER A 88 0.51 -6.99 -4.85
N SER A 89 0.68 -6.32 -3.71
CA SER A 89 -0.18 -5.21 -3.28
C SER A 89 -0.07 -4.02 -4.24
N LEU A 90 1.15 -3.61 -4.57
CA LEU A 90 1.41 -2.42 -5.37
C LEU A 90 1.03 -2.59 -6.84
N CYS A 91 1.18 -3.77 -7.45
CA CYS A 91 0.80 -4.00 -8.86
C CYS A 91 -0.70 -3.85 -9.12
N ILE A 92 -1.55 -4.08 -8.11
CA ILE A 92 -3.01 -3.95 -8.22
C ILE A 92 -3.49 -2.58 -7.68
N SER A 93 -2.60 -1.82 -7.06
CA SER A 93 -2.90 -0.54 -6.42
C SER A 93 -2.99 0.61 -7.42
N GLU A 94 -3.93 1.54 -7.18
CA GLU A 94 -4.03 2.80 -7.92
C GLU A 94 -2.76 3.67 -7.77
N ASN A 95 -2.02 3.45 -6.68
CA ASN A 95 -0.79 4.18 -6.35
C ASN A 95 0.41 3.77 -7.21
N LEU A 96 0.30 2.72 -8.05
CA LEU A 96 1.39 2.27 -8.92
C LEU A 96 1.89 3.39 -9.84
N LYS A 97 0.99 4.24 -10.34
CA LYS A 97 1.36 5.40 -11.17
C LYS A 97 2.22 6.39 -10.40
N VAL A 98 1.81 6.75 -9.18
CA VAL A 98 2.55 7.67 -8.31
C VAL A 98 3.91 7.08 -7.95
N PHE A 99 3.95 5.79 -7.61
CA PHE A 99 5.20 5.08 -7.33
C PHE A 99 6.18 5.16 -8.51
N ASN A 100 5.72 4.84 -9.73
CA ASN A 100 6.55 4.89 -10.92
C ASN A 100 7.07 6.30 -11.18
N THR A 101 6.22 7.33 -11.06
CA THR A 101 6.65 8.73 -11.20
C THR A 101 7.70 9.13 -10.16
N VAL A 102 7.49 8.80 -8.88
CA VAL A 102 8.43 9.14 -7.80
C VAL A 102 9.76 8.44 -7.99
N VAL A 103 9.78 7.13 -8.27
CA VAL A 103 11.02 6.35 -8.41
C VAL A 103 11.81 6.73 -9.67
N SER A 104 11.12 7.18 -10.73
CA SER A 104 11.79 7.65 -11.97
C SER A 104 12.33 9.07 -11.88
N THR A 105 11.70 9.95 -11.09
CA THR A 105 12.07 11.37 -11.02
C THR A 105 12.95 11.72 -9.84
N LEU A 106 12.88 10.96 -8.74
CA LEU A 106 13.55 11.27 -7.47
C LEU A 106 14.49 10.15 -7.06
N ASN A 107 15.60 10.52 -6.41
CA ASN A 107 16.58 9.56 -5.91
C ASN A 107 16.18 9.04 -4.51
N VAL A 108 15.06 8.31 -4.45
CA VAL A 108 14.51 7.75 -3.20
C VAL A 108 14.51 6.23 -3.26
N LYS A 109 14.75 5.57 -2.13
CA LYS A 109 14.70 4.10 -2.03
C LYS A 109 13.31 3.57 -2.42
N PRO A 110 13.18 2.73 -3.46
CA PRO A 110 11.87 2.21 -3.91
C PRO A 110 11.08 1.52 -2.80
N THR A 111 11.76 0.76 -1.94
CA THR A 111 11.14 0.09 -0.79
C THR A 111 10.44 1.07 0.15
N LEU A 112 11.03 2.25 0.40
CA LEU A 112 10.45 3.24 1.31
C LEU A 112 9.18 3.85 0.71
N VAL A 113 9.19 4.13 -0.59
CA VAL A 113 8.02 4.67 -1.31
C VAL A 113 6.88 3.64 -1.28
N ALA A 114 7.18 2.38 -1.59
CA ALA A 114 6.20 1.29 -1.56
C ALA A 114 5.59 1.09 -0.17
N VAL A 115 6.41 1.04 0.89
CA VAL A 115 5.94 0.94 2.29
C VAL A 115 5.07 2.12 2.67
N THR A 116 5.41 3.33 2.21
CA THR A 116 4.61 4.52 2.50
C THR A 116 3.24 4.45 1.82
N LEU A 117 3.20 4.10 0.53
CA LEU A 117 1.95 4.05 -0.23
C LEU A 117 1.04 2.87 0.15
N GLU A 118 1.59 1.71 0.51
CA GLU A 118 0.79 0.51 0.79
C GLU A 118 0.56 0.28 2.29
N GLU A 119 1.61 0.35 3.11
CA GLU A 119 1.49 0.04 4.54
C GLU A 119 1.09 1.26 5.36
N THR A 120 1.71 2.41 5.12
CA THR A 120 1.42 3.63 5.89
C THR A 120 0.02 4.12 5.58
N PHE A 121 -0.41 4.14 4.32
CA PHE A 121 -1.79 4.49 3.96
C PHE A 121 -2.81 3.55 4.59
N LYS A 122 -2.54 2.22 4.58
CA LYS A 122 -3.40 1.24 5.26
C LYS A 122 -3.47 1.48 6.77
N SER A 123 -2.36 1.85 7.40
CA SER A 123 -2.31 2.26 8.81
C SER A 123 -3.14 3.51 9.09
N LEU A 124 -3.04 4.54 8.22
CA LEU A 124 -3.83 5.77 8.32
C LEU A 124 -5.33 5.50 8.13
N LYS A 125 -5.69 4.61 7.20
CA LYS A 125 -7.09 4.19 6.98
C LYS A 125 -7.69 3.51 8.21
N ARG A 126 -6.93 2.67 8.91
CA ARG A 126 -7.35 2.06 10.18
C ARG A 126 -7.56 3.09 11.30
N LYS A 127 -6.91 4.25 11.23
CA LYS A 127 -7.10 5.38 12.15
C LYS A 127 -8.25 6.31 11.73
N GLY A 128 -9.07 5.91 10.76
CA GLY A 128 -10.21 6.69 10.28
C GLY A 128 -9.86 7.79 9.28
N LYS A 129 -8.62 7.86 8.79
CA LYS A 129 -8.21 8.84 7.79
C LYS A 129 -8.47 8.31 6.38
N ASN A 130 -8.64 9.20 5.40
CA ASN A 130 -8.81 8.79 4.01
C ASN A 130 -7.60 9.19 3.13
N PRO A 131 -6.63 8.29 2.89
CA PRO A 131 -5.45 8.61 2.08
C PRO A 131 -5.73 8.91 0.62
N THR A 132 -6.88 8.49 0.08
CA THR A 132 -7.24 8.74 -1.33
C THR A 132 -7.61 10.19 -1.60
N SER A 133 -7.75 11.03 -0.57
CA SER A 133 -7.94 12.48 -0.75
C SER A 133 -6.68 13.19 -1.22
N LEU A 134 -5.50 12.59 -1.03
CA LEU A 134 -4.23 13.19 -1.43
C LEU A 134 -4.03 13.04 -2.93
N SER A 135 -3.74 14.15 -3.60
CA SER A 135 -3.39 14.12 -5.02
C SER A 135 -1.98 13.56 -5.23
N GLY A 136 -1.75 12.96 -6.40
CA GLY A 136 -0.42 12.47 -6.79
C GLY A 136 0.65 13.57 -6.79
N GLU A 137 0.27 14.82 -7.05
CA GLU A 137 1.16 15.99 -7.01
C GLU A 137 1.64 16.30 -5.59
N VAL A 138 0.73 16.28 -4.61
CA VAL A 138 1.08 16.48 -3.20
C VAL A 138 2.01 15.37 -2.72
N LEU A 139 1.75 14.11 -3.11
CA LEU A 139 2.63 12.99 -2.79
C LEU A 139 4.02 13.17 -3.41
N HIS A 140 4.09 13.61 -4.66
CA HIS A 140 5.34 13.90 -5.34
C HIS A 140 6.14 14.99 -4.61
N GLN A 141 5.50 16.06 -4.15
CA GLN A 141 6.13 17.11 -3.36
C GLN A 141 6.68 16.58 -2.02
N VAL A 142 5.91 15.76 -1.30
CA VAL A 142 6.37 15.13 -0.04
C VAL A 142 7.63 14.28 -0.28
N PHE A 143 7.63 13.46 -1.34
CA PHE A 143 8.82 12.66 -1.68
C PHE A 143 9.99 13.49 -2.20
N THR A 144 9.74 14.65 -2.84
CA THR A 144 10.80 15.59 -3.25
C THR A 144 11.53 16.13 -2.04
N LEU A 145 10.79 16.59 -1.02
CA LEU A 145 11.37 17.08 0.23
C LEU A 145 12.13 15.99 1.01
N LEU A 146 11.67 14.75 0.91
CA LEU A 146 12.40 13.59 1.44
C LEU A 146 13.72 13.36 0.68
N SER A 147 13.72 13.47 -0.66
CA SER A 147 14.92 13.35 -1.49
C SER A 147 15.94 14.46 -1.20
N GLU A 148 15.46 15.66 -0.85
CA GLU A 148 16.29 16.81 -0.45
C GLU A 148 16.79 16.73 1.01
N ASN A 149 16.48 15.66 1.74
CA ASN A 149 16.78 15.49 3.18
C ASN A 149 16.18 16.58 4.08
N LYS A 150 15.13 17.28 3.63
CA LYS A 150 14.40 18.25 4.47
C LYS A 150 13.45 17.56 5.44
N ILE A 151 13.06 16.33 5.13
CA ILE A 151 12.15 15.51 5.93
C ILE A 151 12.82 14.19 6.27
N SER A 152 12.58 13.68 7.48
CA SER A 152 12.97 12.33 7.86
C SER A 152 11.90 11.31 7.45
N LYS A 153 12.31 10.08 7.16
CA LYS A 153 11.38 8.95 6.91
C LYS A 153 10.39 8.70 8.07
N GLU A 154 10.73 9.10 9.30
CA GLU A 154 9.83 8.99 10.45
C GLU A 154 8.74 10.07 10.46
N GLY A 155 8.99 11.21 9.83
CA GLY A 155 8.02 12.29 9.69
C GLY A 155 6.92 12.00 8.65
N LEU A 156 7.14 11.09 7.71
CA LEU A 156 6.19 10.80 6.62
C LEU A 156 4.78 10.48 7.13
N PRO A 157 4.57 9.56 8.10
CA PRO A 157 3.21 9.26 8.57
C PRO A 157 2.53 10.46 9.21
N SER A 158 3.27 11.31 9.94
CA SER A 158 2.73 12.51 10.58
C SER A 158 2.36 13.59 9.57
N ILE A 159 3.20 13.82 8.56
CA ILE A 159 2.95 14.80 7.50
C ILE A 159 1.76 14.38 6.65
N LEU A 160 1.71 13.12 6.23
CA LEU A 160 0.57 12.58 5.47
C LEU A 160 -0.72 12.64 6.29
N ALA A 161 -0.66 12.29 7.57
CA ALA A 161 -1.79 12.42 8.48
C ALA A 161 -2.30 13.86 8.58
N PHE A 162 -1.41 14.84 8.66
CA PHE A 162 -1.77 16.26 8.75
C PHE A 162 -2.42 16.77 7.46
N LEU A 163 -1.86 16.41 6.30
CA LEU A 163 -2.38 16.82 4.98
C LEU A 163 -3.76 16.21 4.69
N ILE A 164 -4.02 14.99 5.17
CA ILE A 164 -5.35 14.38 5.05
C ILE A 164 -6.40 15.12 5.89
N ASP A 165 -6.03 15.55 7.10
CA ASP A 165 -6.93 16.30 7.99
C ASP A 165 -7.14 17.75 7.50
N ASN A 166 -6.17 18.31 6.76
CA ASN A 166 -6.15 19.69 6.31
C ASN A 166 -5.92 19.81 4.79
N PRO A 167 -6.94 19.51 3.96
CA PRO A 167 -6.78 19.45 2.50
C PRO A 167 -6.42 20.79 1.84
N ASN A 168 -6.68 21.92 2.51
CA ASN A 168 -6.37 23.26 2.00
C ASN A 168 -4.93 23.72 2.28
N LYS A 169 -4.17 22.96 3.10
CA LYS A 169 -2.82 23.33 3.49
C LYS A 169 -1.78 22.69 2.58
N THR A 170 -0.69 23.40 2.37
CA THR A 170 0.43 22.92 1.55
C THR A 170 1.36 22.02 2.35
N VAL A 171 2.27 21.33 1.65
CA VAL A 171 3.31 20.52 2.30
C VAL A 171 4.24 21.38 3.16
N GLN A 172 4.45 22.65 2.78
CA GLN A 172 5.27 23.59 3.57
C GLN A 172 4.57 23.98 4.88
N ASP A 173 3.26 24.21 4.85
CA ASP A 173 2.48 24.50 6.06
C ASP A 173 2.54 23.35 7.06
N ALA A 174 2.50 22.11 6.55
CA ALA A 174 2.65 20.91 7.37
C ALA A 174 4.00 20.86 8.10
N LEU A 175 5.09 21.32 7.48
CA LEU A 175 6.42 21.35 8.10
C LEU A 175 6.49 22.39 9.22
N ILE A 176 5.92 23.57 8.99
CA ILE A 176 5.91 24.67 9.96
C ILE A 176 5.06 24.30 11.18
N GLU A 177 3.84 23.82 10.96
CA GLU A 177 2.91 23.50 12.05
C GLU A 177 3.33 22.27 12.87
N LEU A 178 3.90 21.26 12.22
CA LEU A 178 4.45 20.11 12.91
C LEU A 178 5.85 20.38 13.51
N GLN A 179 6.41 21.57 13.27
CA GLN A 179 7.78 21.96 13.64
C GLN A 179 8.80 20.88 13.26
N ILE A 180 8.67 20.33 12.04
CA ILE A 180 9.58 19.31 11.52
C ILE A 180 10.69 20.03 10.78
N GLU A 181 11.67 20.51 11.54
CA GLU A 181 12.93 20.99 10.99
C GLU A 181 13.98 19.87 11.10
N PRO A 182 14.76 19.61 10.03
CA PRO A 182 15.80 18.60 10.06
C PRO A 182 16.90 19.02 11.03
N LEU A 183 17.15 18.19 12.03
CA LEU A 183 18.23 18.42 12.99
C LEU A 183 19.57 18.00 12.38
N SER A 184 20.57 18.86 12.48
CA SER A 184 21.95 18.52 12.14
C SER A 184 22.55 17.55 13.17
N LEU A 185 23.58 16.79 12.77
CA LEU A 185 24.32 15.90 13.68
C LEU A 185 24.87 16.64 14.92
N LYS A 186 25.28 17.90 14.75
CA LYS A 186 25.78 18.72 15.85
C LYS A 186 24.69 19.05 16.86
N GLU A 187 23.51 19.42 16.41
CA GLU A 187 22.37 19.70 17.28
C GLU A 187 21.90 18.45 18.02
N VAL A 188 21.83 17.31 17.33
CA VAL A 188 21.50 16.02 17.96
C VAL A 188 22.52 15.69 19.04
N SER A 189 23.81 15.88 18.76
CA SER A 189 24.85 15.64 19.74
C SER A 189 24.69 16.52 20.99
N ARG A 190 24.29 17.80 20.84
CA ARG A 190 24.02 18.71 21.96
C ARG A 190 22.80 18.28 22.75
N ILE A 191 21.71 17.90 22.08
CA ILE A 191 20.50 17.38 22.74
C ILE A 191 20.84 16.14 23.55
N VAL A 192 21.65 15.23 23.00
CA VAL A 192 22.11 14.03 23.72
C VAL A 192 22.95 14.41 24.94
N ASP A 193 23.87 15.39 24.84
CA ASP A 193 24.65 15.85 26.00
C ASP A 193 23.76 16.46 27.09
N GLU A 194 22.79 17.30 26.71
CA GLU A 194 21.85 17.90 27.66
C GLU A 194 21.00 16.84 28.38
N VAL A 195 20.58 15.80 27.65
CA VAL A 195 19.83 14.68 28.25
C VAL A 195 20.74 13.84 29.16
N LEU A 196 22.00 13.58 28.76
CA LEU A 196 22.97 12.87 29.60
C LEU A 196 23.25 13.63 30.91
N VAL A 197 23.45 14.95 30.85
CA VAL A 197 23.65 15.78 32.06
C VAL A 197 22.43 15.73 32.97
N LYS A 198 21.21 15.76 32.42
CA LYS A 198 19.97 15.62 33.21
C LYS A 198 19.82 14.23 33.83
N CYS A 199 20.33 13.18 33.18
CA CYS A 199 20.27 11.81 33.67
C CYS A 199 21.38 11.47 34.67
N SER A 200 22.54 12.14 34.64
CA SER A 200 23.66 11.95 35.57
C SER A 200 23.40 12.47 37.00
N ASN A 201 22.18 12.90 37.32
CA ASN A 201 21.82 13.32 38.67
C ASN A 201 21.66 12.08 39.58
N PRO A 202 22.36 12.00 40.74
CA PRO A 202 22.59 10.76 41.49
C PRO A 202 21.33 10.13 42.14
N THR A 203 20.16 10.77 42.01
CA THR A 203 18.89 10.31 42.58
C THR A 203 18.12 9.34 41.68
N ILE A 204 18.59 9.09 40.46
CA ILE A 204 17.84 8.38 39.42
C ILE A 204 18.65 7.19 38.91
N ALA A 205 18.11 5.99 39.10
CA ALA A 205 18.70 4.72 38.66
C ALA A 205 19.06 4.72 37.17
N ASP A 206 20.25 4.17 36.90
CA ASP A 206 20.89 3.82 35.63
C ASP A 206 20.52 4.67 34.40
N CYS A 207 21.51 5.41 33.88
CA CYS A 207 21.53 6.00 32.53
C CYS A 207 21.54 4.91 31.45
N THR A 208 20.50 4.08 31.42
CA THR A 208 20.34 3.04 30.41
C THR A 208 20.12 3.67 29.05
N PHE A 209 20.69 3.04 28.02
CA PHE A 209 20.50 3.42 26.62
C PHE A 209 19.03 3.68 26.27
N GLN A 210 18.11 2.84 26.77
CA GLN A 210 16.68 2.95 26.49
C GLN A 210 16.06 4.25 27.02
N ARG A 211 16.48 4.72 28.20
CA ARG A 211 15.95 5.94 28.79
C ARG A 211 16.45 7.19 28.08
N VAL A 212 17.76 7.27 27.83
CA VAL A 212 18.37 8.39 27.08
C VAL A 212 17.77 8.45 25.67
N MET A 213 17.64 7.30 25.00
CA MET A 213 16.98 7.21 23.70
C MET A 213 15.53 7.70 23.77
N GLY A 214 14.76 7.32 24.80
CA GLY A 214 13.38 7.77 24.97
C GLY A 214 13.24 9.28 25.14
N GLU A 215 14.09 9.91 25.95
CA GLU A 215 14.06 11.36 26.17
C GLU A 215 14.54 12.15 24.94
N VAL A 216 15.60 11.69 24.27
CA VAL A 216 16.08 12.33 23.03
C VAL A 216 15.03 12.21 21.93
N MET A 217 14.36 11.06 21.80
CA MET A 217 13.31 10.85 20.80
C MET A 217 12.03 11.64 21.08
N LYS A 218 11.75 12.06 22.33
CA LYS A 218 10.65 13.00 22.61
C LYS A 218 10.91 14.37 21.98
N ILE A 219 12.17 14.82 22.01
CA ILE A 219 12.59 16.13 21.50
C ILE A 219 12.83 16.07 19.98
N ALA A 220 13.46 14.99 19.51
CA ALA A 220 13.85 14.81 18.11
C ALA A 220 12.78 14.12 17.26
N ARG A 221 11.58 13.89 17.81
CA ARG A 221 10.49 13.15 17.17
C ARG A 221 10.22 13.67 15.77
N ASN A 222 10.18 12.77 14.78
CA ASN A 222 9.93 13.08 13.35
C ASN A 222 10.97 13.97 12.64
N ARG A 223 11.96 14.52 13.36
CA ARG A 223 12.97 15.45 12.83
C ARG A 223 14.22 14.77 12.31
N ILE A 224 14.53 13.58 12.80
CA ILE A 224 15.73 12.84 12.41
C ILE A 224 15.46 11.32 12.41
N ASP A 225 16.25 10.58 11.61
CA ASP A 225 16.24 9.12 11.62
C ASP A 225 16.69 8.58 12.99
N GLY A 226 15.86 7.74 13.62
CA GLY A 226 16.17 7.10 14.89
C GLY A 226 17.44 6.24 14.84
N ARG A 227 17.87 5.76 13.66
CA ARG A 227 19.18 5.10 13.52
C ARG A 227 20.34 6.06 13.84
N ILE A 228 20.29 7.27 13.32
CA ILE A 228 21.34 8.29 13.54
C ILE A 228 21.38 8.66 15.03
N VAL A 229 20.21 8.85 15.66
CA VAL A 229 20.13 9.13 17.10
C VAL A 229 20.71 7.98 17.92
N SER A 230 20.34 6.74 17.59
CA SER A 230 20.85 5.53 18.26
C SER A 230 22.38 5.44 18.20
N ASP A 231 22.98 5.70 17.03
CA ASP A 231 24.43 5.63 16.85
C ASP A 231 25.15 6.73 17.66
N VAL A 232 24.61 7.96 17.68
CA VAL A 232 25.16 9.05 18.50
C VAL A 232 25.07 8.75 19.99
N VAL A 233 23.92 8.23 20.45
CA VAL A 233 23.71 7.87 21.87
C VAL A 233 24.64 6.74 22.29
N LYS A 234 24.81 5.68 21.46
CA LYS A 234 25.76 4.60 21.75
C LYS A 234 27.19 5.10 21.84
N THR A 235 27.61 5.93 20.89
CA THR A 235 28.98 6.47 20.86
C THR A 235 29.26 7.29 22.12
N LYS A 236 28.30 8.13 22.55
CA LYS A 236 28.46 8.96 23.75
C LYS A 236 28.39 8.19 25.06
N LEU A 237 27.57 7.14 25.14
CA LEU A 237 27.53 6.24 26.30
C LEU A 237 28.77 5.35 26.42
N MET A 238 29.46 5.05 25.32
CA MET A 238 30.73 4.32 25.33
C MET A 238 31.93 5.20 25.68
N SER A 239 31.83 6.52 25.46
CA SER A 239 32.87 7.50 25.81
C SER A 239 32.72 8.10 27.21
N HIS A 240 31.62 7.81 27.90
CA HIS A 240 31.35 8.20 29.29
C HIS A 240 31.67 7.03 30.23
#